data_AF-A0A968A0R9-F1
#
_entry.id   AF-A0A968A0R9-F1
#
_cell.length_a   1.000
_cell.length_b   1.000
_cell.length_c   1.000
_cell.angle_alpha   90.00
_cell.angle_beta   90.00
_cell.angle_gamma   90.00
#
_symmetry.space_group_name_H-M   'P 1'
#
loop_
_entity.id
_entity.type
_entity.pdbx_description
1 polymer ?
#
loop_
_entity_poly.entity_id
_entity_poly.type
_entity_poly.pdbx_seq_one_letter_code
_entity_poly.pdbx_strand_id
1 'polypeptide(L)'
;WDTLKSEHELESFFSREAAFLLQNLLLLAITFAVLWGTLFPMISELVTGTKITVGPPYFQKVTGPLFGALVLLMGVAPLFAWRKQAARKLGKTLLIPFVASIVLA
;
A
#
# COMPACT_ATOMS: atom_id res chain seq x y z
N TRP A 1 -6.48 -28.49 -14.44
CA TRP A 1 -6.98 -27.11 -14.28
C TRP A 1 -7.41 -26.83 -12.83
N ASP A 2 -7.90 -27.83 -12.08
CA ASP A 2 -8.24 -27.67 -10.64
C ASP A 2 -7.05 -27.45 -9.68
N THR A 3 -5.81 -27.67 -10.13
CA THR A 3 -4.58 -27.44 -9.35
C THR A 3 -4.05 -26.00 -9.41
N LEU A 4 -4.68 -25.14 -10.21
CA LEU A 4 -4.34 -23.71 -10.32
C LEU A 4 -5.37 -22.82 -9.59
N LYS A 5 -6.05 -23.37 -8.57
CA LYS A 5 -6.87 -22.56 -7.68
C LYS A 5 -5.94 -21.85 -6.69
N SER A 6 -5.93 -20.52 -6.72
CA SER A 6 -5.18 -19.71 -5.75
C SER A 6 -5.69 -20.03 -4.35
N GLU A 7 -4.83 -20.57 -3.50
CA GLU A 7 -5.14 -20.92 -2.10
C GLU A 7 -5.44 -19.67 -1.24
N HIS A 8 -4.98 -18.49 -1.69
CA HIS A 8 -5.24 -17.20 -1.07
C HIS A 8 -6.39 -16.49 -1.79
N GLU A 9 -7.63 -16.81 -1.41
CA GLU A 9 -8.73 -15.89 -1.68
C GLU A 9 -8.52 -14.62 -0.84
N LEU A 10 -8.66 -13.44 -1.46
CA LEU A 10 -8.63 -12.17 -0.74
C LEU A 10 -9.86 -12.11 0.18
N GLU A 11 -9.76 -12.66 1.39
CA GLU A 11 -10.88 -12.84 2.33
C GLU A 11 -11.58 -11.52 2.69
N SER A 12 -10.98 -10.36 2.39
CA SER A 12 -11.62 -9.05 2.47
C SER A 12 -10.75 -7.97 1.82
N PHE A 13 -11.37 -7.02 1.12
CA PHE A 13 -10.74 -5.75 0.71
C PHE A 13 -10.15 -4.95 1.90
N PHE A 14 -10.55 -5.27 3.14
CA PHE A 14 -10.06 -4.66 4.38
C PHE A 14 -9.06 -5.53 5.16
N SER A 15 -8.42 -6.51 4.50
CA SER A 15 -7.35 -7.33 5.10
C SER A 15 -5.99 -6.62 5.07
N ARG A 16 -5.08 -7.05 5.94
CA ARG A 16 -3.68 -6.58 5.98
C ARG A 16 -2.96 -6.83 4.67
N GLU A 17 -3.22 -7.98 4.07
CA GLU A 17 -2.62 -8.41 2.81
C GLU A 17 -3.09 -7.52 1.67
N ALA A 18 -4.39 -7.20 1.63
CA ALA A 18 -4.94 -6.27 0.64
C ALA A 18 -4.32 -4.88 0.77
N ALA A 19 -4.15 -4.36 2.00
CA ALA A 19 -3.52 -3.06 2.23
C ALA A 19 -2.03 -3.05 1.82
N PHE A 20 -1.29 -4.13 2.10
CA PHE A 20 0.10 -4.28 1.68
C PHE A 20 0.23 -4.35 0.15
N LEU A 21 -0.67 -5.10 -0.52
CA LEU A 21 -0.74 -5.18 -1.97
C LEU A 21 -1.04 -3.81 -2.59
N LEU A 22 -2.04 -3.10 -2.07
CA LEU A 22 -2.41 -1.75 -2.51
C LEU A 22 -1.24 -0.77 -2.36
N GLN A 23 -0.49 -0.86 -1.25
CA GLN A 23 0.66 0.00 -1.03
C GLN A 23 1.76 -0.25 -2.06
N ASN A 24 2.09 -1.52 -2.34
CA ASN A 24 3.06 -1.86 -3.38
C ASN A 24 2.60 -1.44 -4.78
N LEU A 25 1.31 -1.60 -5.08
CA LEU A 25 0.74 -1.17 -6.35
C LEU A 25 0.84 0.36 -6.52
N LEU A 26 0.58 1.13 -5.47
CA LEU A 26 0.74 2.59 -5.49
C LEU A 26 2.21 2.99 -5.71
N LEU A 27 3.15 2.34 -5.03
CA LEU A 27 4.59 2.58 -5.24
C LEU A 27 5.01 2.29 -6.69
N LEU A 28 4.53 1.19 -7.26
CA LEU A 28 4.78 0.85 -8.66
C LEU A 28 4.18 1.89 -9.61
N ALA A 29 2.95 2.33 -9.36
CA ALA A 29 2.27 3.36 -10.16
C ALA A 29 3.02 4.70 -10.12
N ILE A 30 3.48 5.13 -8.94
CA ILE A 30 4.31 6.33 -8.78
C ILE A 30 5.61 6.19 -9.59
N THR A 31 6.27 5.04 -9.47
CA THR A 31 7.52 4.76 -10.20
C THR A 31 7.31 4.85 -11.71
N PHE A 32 6.25 4.23 -12.22
CA PHE A 32 5.90 4.27 -13.63
C PHE A 32 5.55 5.70 -14.10
N ALA A 33 4.77 6.44 -13.31
CA ALA A 33 4.41 7.82 -13.64
C ALA A 33 5.64 8.74 -13.74
N VAL A 34 6.61 8.56 -12.83
CA VAL A 34 7.86 9.33 -12.83
C VAL A 34 8.75 8.91 -13.99
N LEU A 35 8.93 7.61 -14.21
CA LEU A 35 9.69 7.06 -15.33
C LEU A 35 9.13 7.55 -16.67
N TRP A 36 7.80 7.57 -16.82
CA TRP A 36 7.15 8.08 -18.01
C TRP A 36 7.41 9.57 -18.19
N GLY A 37 7.23 10.37 -17.13
CA GLY A 37 7.46 11.82 -17.17
C GLY A 37 8.91 12.18 -17.53
N THR A 38 9.88 11.36 -17.16
CA THR A 38 11.31 11.59 -17.48
C THR A 38 11.71 11.08 -18.86
N LEU A 39 11.17 9.94 -19.31
CA LEU A 39 11.48 9.39 -20.63
C LEU A 39 10.69 10.07 -21.76
N PHE A 40 9.51 10.62 -21.47
CA PHE A 40 8.63 11.22 -22.49
C PHE A 40 9.30 12.32 -23.33
N PRO A 41 10.05 13.30 -22.77
CA PRO A 41 10.74 14.30 -23.59
C PRO A 41 11.76 13.70 -24.57
N MET A 42 12.46 12.64 -24.16
CA MET A 42 13.44 11.94 -25.01
C MET A 42 12.73 11.20 -26.13
N ILE A 43 11.64 10.49 -25.81
CA ILE A 43 10.85 9.77 -26.81
C ILE A 43 10.19 10.77 -27.79
N SER A 44 9.66 11.89 -27.30
CA SER A 44 9.02 12.91 -28.16
C SER A 44 10.02 13.53 -29.14
N GLU A 45 11.25 13.76 -28.70
CA GLU A 45 12.32 14.26 -29.56
C GLU A 45 12.67 13.25 -30.66
N LEU A 46 12.79 11.97 -30.31
CA LEU A 46 13.12 10.91 -31.27
C LEU A 46 12.01 10.71 -32.32
N VAL A 47 10.75 10.81 -31.92
CA VAL A 47 9.60 10.54 -32.81
C VAL A 47 9.16 11.77 -33.59
N THR A 48 9.13 12.95 -32.96
CA THR A 48 8.55 14.17 -33.54
C THR A 48 9.63 15.21 -33.94
N GLY A 49 10.90 14.99 -33.59
CA GLY A 49 11.98 15.96 -33.82
C GLY A 49 11.90 17.19 -32.92
N THR A 50 10.94 17.23 -31.98
CA THR A 50 10.73 18.35 -31.05
C THR A 50 10.65 17.85 -29.61
N LYS A 51 11.36 18.54 -28.70
CA LYS A 51 11.31 18.24 -27.26
C LYS A 51 10.04 18.83 -26.64
N ILE A 52 9.11 17.97 -26.27
CA ILE A 52 7.98 18.36 -25.42
C ILE A 52 8.45 18.21 -23.97
N THR A 53 8.71 19.35 -23.32
CA THR A 53 9.23 19.35 -21.94
C THR A 53 8.10 19.08 -20.96
N VAL A 54 8.21 17.98 -20.22
CA VAL A 54 7.28 17.64 -19.16
C VAL A 54 7.78 18.24 -17.85
N GLY A 55 7.16 19.35 -17.43
CA GLY A 55 7.59 20.12 -16.27
C GLY A 55 6.83 19.81 -14.97
N PRO A 56 7.03 20.64 -13.93
CA PRO A 56 6.37 20.52 -12.63
C PRO A 56 4.84 20.30 -12.66
N PRO A 57 4.07 20.92 -13.59
CA PRO A 57 2.62 20.73 -13.65
C PRO A 57 2.17 19.28 -13.88
N TYR A 58 2.96 18.47 -14.60
CA TYR A 58 2.64 17.06 -14.82
C TYR A 58 2.78 16.26 -13.53
N PHE A 59 3.93 16.37 -12.86
CA PHE A 59 4.20 15.62 -11.63
C PHE A 59 3.24 16.00 -10.51
N GLN A 60 2.89 17.28 -10.37
CA GLN A 60 1.91 17.72 -9.38
C GLN A 60 0.52 17.11 -9.63
N LYS A 61 0.09 17.03 -10.90
CA LYS A 61 -1.24 16.49 -11.26
C LYS A 61 -1.30 14.97 -11.18
N VAL A 62 -0.23 14.27 -11.57
CA VAL A 62 -0.21 12.80 -11.64
C VAL A 62 0.31 12.19 -10.35
N THR A 63 1.50 12.60 -9.93
CA THR A 63 2.22 12.01 -8.80
C THR A 63 1.73 12.56 -7.45
N GLY A 64 1.24 13.80 -7.41
CA GLY A 64 0.69 14.42 -6.20
C GLY A 64 -0.45 13.64 -5.54
N PRO A 65 -1.55 13.32 -6.26
CA PRO A 65 -2.63 12.51 -5.73
C PRO A 65 -2.19 11.10 -5.31
N LEU A 66 -1.27 10.48 -6.06
CA LEU A 66 -0.73 9.16 -5.73
C LEU A 66 0.06 9.16 -4.42
N PHE A 67 0.91 10.18 -4.19
CA PHE A 67 1.59 10.35 -2.91
C PHE A 67 0.61 10.65 -1.77
N GLY A 68 -0.42 11.45 -2.03
CA GLY A 68 -1.50 11.70 -1.05
C GLY A 68 -2.19 10.41 -0.63
N ALA A 69 -2.57 9.57 -1.61
CA ALA A 69 -3.15 8.26 -1.35
C ALA A 69 -2.20 7.33 -0.60
N LEU A 70 -0.91 7.33 -0.96
CA LEU A 70 0.12 6.54 -0.30
C LEU A 70 0.27 6.94 1.18
N VAL A 71 0.35 8.24 1.48
CA VAL A 71 0.46 8.75 2.86
C VAL A 71 -0.79 8.42 3.67
N LEU A 72 -1.99 8.58 3.09
CA LEU A 72 -3.23 8.19 3.74
C LEU A 72 -3.26 6.68 4.03
N LEU A 73 -2.88 5.86 3.06
CA LEU A 73 -2.83 4.41 3.23
C LEU A 73 -1.80 4.02 4.29
N MET A 74 -0.63 4.63 4.31
CA MET A 74 0.40 4.39 5.34
C MET A 74 -0.04 4.81 6.75
N GLY A 75 -0.86 5.84 6.88
CA GLY A 75 -1.41 6.25 8.17
C GLY A 75 -2.57 5.35 8.63
N VAL A 76 -3.48 5.01 7.72
CA VAL A 76 -4.74 4.30 8.03
C VAL A 76 -4.54 2.79 8.11
N ALA A 77 -3.80 2.21 7.17
CA ALA A 77 -3.64 0.75 7.06
C ALA A 77 -3.08 0.11 8.34
N PRO A 78 -2.02 0.64 8.99
CA PRO A 78 -1.50 0.03 10.21
C PRO A 78 -2.49 0.09 11.37
N LEU A 79 -3.24 1.19 11.49
CA LEU A 79 -4.19 1.39 12.59
C LEU A 79 -5.32 0.35 12.56
N PHE A 80 -5.87 0.06 11.38
CA PHE A 80 -6.94 -0.94 11.22
C PHE A 80 -6.41 -2.37 11.22
N ALA A 81 -5.29 -2.63 10.53
CA ALA A 81 -4.62 -3.92 10.49
C ALA A 81 -4.20 -4.39 11.88
N TRP A 82 -3.54 -3.53 12.67
CA TRP A 82 -2.96 -3.90 13.96
C TRP A 82 -3.91 -3.79 15.14
N ARG A 83 -4.87 -2.87 15.20
CA ARG A 83 -5.80 -2.80 16.36
C ARG A 83 -6.56 -4.11 16.59
N LYS A 84 -7.10 -4.73 15.53
CA LYS A 84 -7.98 -5.90 15.68
C LYS A 84 -7.22 -7.16 16.14
N GLN A 85 -6.05 -7.42 15.55
CA GLN A 85 -5.21 -8.55 16.00
C GLN A 85 -4.50 -8.25 17.31
N ALA A 86 -4.01 -7.02 17.54
CA ALA A 86 -3.34 -6.67 18.79
C ALA A 86 -4.32 -6.75 19.98
N ALA A 87 -5.54 -6.23 19.86
CA ALA A 87 -6.55 -6.35 20.92
C ALA A 87 -6.91 -7.81 21.24
N ARG A 88 -7.06 -8.66 20.21
CA ARG A 88 -7.38 -10.08 20.38
C ARG A 88 -6.20 -10.87 20.98
N LYS A 89 -4.97 -10.53 20.59
CA LYS A 89 -3.74 -11.17 21.09
C LYS A 89 -3.42 -10.71 22.51
N LEU A 90 -3.52 -9.41 22.80
CA LEU A 90 -3.37 -8.84 24.14
C LEU A 90 -4.39 -9.43 25.11
N GLY A 91 -5.67 -9.54 24.74
CA GLY A 91 -6.68 -10.15 25.60
C GLY A 91 -6.36 -11.62 25.95
N LYS A 92 -5.92 -12.42 24.97
CA LYS A 92 -5.54 -13.82 25.22
C LYS A 92 -4.24 -13.96 26.00
N THR A 93 -3.24 -13.14 25.72
CA THR A 93 -1.93 -13.19 26.38
C THR A 93 -1.99 -12.59 27.79
N LEU A 94 -2.87 -11.64 28.06
CA LEU A 94 -3.07 -11.05 29.39
C LEU A 94 -4.01 -11.88 30.27
N LEU A 95 -4.92 -12.67 29.70
CA LEU A 95 -5.80 -13.56 30.47
C LEU A 95 -5.03 -14.57 31.33
N ILE A 96 -3.96 -15.16 30.79
CA ILE A 96 -3.14 -16.14 31.52
C ILE A 96 -2.47 -15.54 32.76
N PRO A 97 -1.68 -14.45 32.67
CA PRO A 97 -1.08 -13.81 33.85
C PRO A 97 -2.12 -13.16 34.76
N PHE A 98 -3.27 -12.68 34.23
CA PHE A 98 -4.36 -12.12 35.05
C PHE A 98 -5.02 -13.18 35.93
N VAL A 99 -5.35 -14.36 35.37
CA VAL A 99 -5.89 -15.47 36.17
C VAL A 99 -4.83 -16.01 37.12
N ALA A 100 -3.57 -16.15 36.69
CA ALA A 100 -2.48 -16.55 37.57
C ALA A 100 -2.31 -15.58 38.76
N SER A 101 -2.40 -14.27 38.51
CA SER A 101 -2.36 -13.23 39.55
C SER A 101 -3.53 -13.33 40.53
N ILE A 102 -4.72 -13.70 40.08
CA ILE A 102 -5.90 -13.85 40.96
C ILE A 102 -5.81 -15.12 41.79
N VAL A 103 -5.21 -16.19 41.26
CA VAL A 103 -5.09 -17.48 41.97
C VAL A 103 -3.93 -17.48 42.96
N LEU A 104 -2.86 -16.72 42.68
CA LEU A 104 -1.70 -16.57 43.57
C LEU A 104 -1.86 -15.46 44.63
N ALA A 105 -2.84 -14.56 44.46
CA ALA A 105 -3.21 -13.55 45.44
C ALA A 105 -4.24 -14.09 46.45
#